data_AF-A0A820LCA3-F1
#
_entry.id   AF-A0A820LCA3-F1
#
_cell.length_a   1.000
_cell.length_b   1.000
_cell.length_c   1.000
_cell.angle_alpha   90.00
_cell.angle_beta   90.00
_cell.angle_gamma   90.00
#
_symmetry.space_group_name_H-M   'P 1'
#
loop_
_entity.id
_entity.type
_entity.pdbx_description
1 polymer ?
#
loop_
_entity_poly.entity_id
_entity_poly.type
_entity_poly.pdbx_seq_one_letter_code
_entity_poly.pdbx_strand_id
1 'polypeptide(L)'
;GCPAICLDMGNLILQQNSMINKNDEETMDNYIQFRLELKKFQLLYANKYENWQNARQQETTRLHLIKPITLSINLFKCLYLDNANFPA
;
A
#
# COMPACT_ATOMS: atom_id res chain seq x y z
N GLY A 1 18.23 0.68 -27.47
CA GLY A 1 17.49 0.20 -26.30
C GLY A 1 16.93 -1.17 -26.58
N CYS A 2 17.04 -2.08 -25.63
CA CYS A 2 16.25 -3.31 -25.62
C CYS A 2 14.85 -2.98 -25.05
N PRO A 3 13.83 -3.78 -25.37
CA PRO A 3 12.57 -3.70 -24.64
C PRO A 3 12.82 -3.91 -23.14
N ALA A 4 12.04 -3.22 -22.30
CA ALA A 4 12.17 -3.28 -20.86
C ALA A 4 10.80 -3.38 -20.19
N ILE A 5 10.75 -4.18 -19.12
CA ILE A 5 9.64 -4.18 -18.17
C ILE A 5 10.02 -3.23 -17.04
N CYS A 6 9.17 -2.25 -16.75
CA CYS A 6 9.32 -1.34 -15.63
C CYS A 6 8.27 -1.67 -14.57
N LEU A 7 8.73 -2.17 -13.44
CA LEU A 7 7.93 -2.25 -12.22
C LEU A 7 8.10 -0.94 -11.45
N ASP A 8 7.08 -0.10 -11.45
CA ASP A 8 7.08 1.13 -10.67
C ASP A 8 6.29 0.93 -9.38
N MET A 9 7.02 0.96 -8.27
CA MET A 9 6.47 0.77 -6.93
C MET A 9 5.75 2.02 -6.42
N GLY A 10 5.73 3.12 -7.17
CA GLY A 10 4.98 4.32 -6.79
C GLY A 10 5.44 4.91 -5.45
N ASN A 11 4.50 5.23 -4.57
CA ASN A 11 4.77 5.84 -3.26
C ASN A 11 4.22 4.99 -2.13
N LEU A 12 5.10 4.52 -1.24
CA LEU A 12 4.71 3.85 -0.01
C LEU A 12 4.46 4.89 1.08
N ILE A 13 3.28 4.82 1.69
CA ILE A 13 2.86 5.67 2.79
C ILE A 13 2.52 4.76 3.97
N LEU A 14 3.09 5.10 5.13
CA LEU A 14 2.79 4.46 6.41
C LEU A 14 2.18 5.51 7.34
N GLN A 15 1.01 5.20 7.89
CA GLN A 15 0.33 6.03 8.89
C GLN A 15 0.04 5.17 10.12
N GLN A 16 0.54 5.60 11.27
CA GLN A 16 0.13 5.01 12.54
C GLN A 16 -1.07 5.79 13.06
N ASN A 17 -2.18 5.10 13.29
CA ASN A 17 -3.37 5.65 13.90
C ASN A 17 -3.44 5.12 15.34
N SER A 18 -3.25 6.00 16.33
CA SER A 18 -3.61 5.69 17.70
C SER A 18 -5.11 5.89 17.86
N MET A 19 -5.88 4.81 18.05
CA MET A 19 -7.22 4.95 18.60
C MET A 19 -7.09 5.22 20.10
N ILE A 20 -7.53 6.40 20.55
CA ILE A 20 -7.78 6.68 21.97
C ILE A 20 -9.27 6.94 22.04
N ASN A 21 -10.08 5.91 22.28
CA ASN A 21 -11.52 6.08 22.45
C ASN A 21 -11.80 6.32 23.93
N LYS A 22 -12.36 7.50 24.25
CA LYS A 22 -12.55 7.94 25.63
C LYS A 22 -13.82 7.45 26.32
N ASN A 23 -14.66 6.63 25.70
CA ASN A 23 -15.89 6.14 26.33
C ASN A 23 -16.09 4.63 26.06
N ASP A 24 -15.94 3.86 27.14
CA ASP A 24 -16.51 2.56 27.52
C ASP A 24 -17.00 1.59 26.43
N GLU A 25 -16.18 0.57 26.15
CA GLU A 25 -16.50 -0.88 26.23
C GLU A 25 -15.24 -1.69 25.81
N GLU A 26 -14.28 -1.80 26.75
CA GLU A 26 -13.23 -2.81 26.97
C GLU A 26 -12.44 -3.53 25.84
N THR A 27 -12.64 -3.24 24.55
CA THR A 27 -12.00 -4.03 23.47
C THR A 27 -11.26 -3.24 22.39
N MET A 28 -11.46 -1.92 22.26
CA MET A 28 -10.82 -1.13 21.19
C MET A 28 -9.48 -0.47 21.54
N ASP A 29 -9.12 -0.34 22.81
CA ASP A 29 -7.85 0.30 23.22
C ASP A 29 -6.62 -0.65 23.14
N ASN A 30 -6.85 -1.91 22.74
CA ASN A 30 -5.82 -2.95 22.78
C ASN A 30 -5.01 -3.06 21.49
N TYR A 31 -5.25 -2.22 20.49
CA TYR A 31 -4.60 -2.36 19.18
C TYR A 31 -4.02 -1.04 18.69
N ILE A 32 -2.77 -1.09 18.21
CA ILE A 32 -2.23 -0.05 17.34
C ILE A 32 -2.64 -0.37 15.91
N GLN A 33 -3.32 0.55 15.25
CA GLN A 33 -3.61 0.44 13.82
C GLN A 33 -2.51 1.12 13.01
N PHE A 34 -1.99 0.40 12.01
CA PHE A 34 -1.14 0.94 10.97
C PHE A 34 -1.87 0.86 9.65
N ARG A 35 -1.94 1.96 8.93
CA ARG A 35 -2.41 2.00 7.56
C ARG A 35 -1.21 2.11 6.63
N LEU A 36 -1.05 1.10 5.78
CA LEU A 36 -0.06 1.08 4.71
C LEU A 36 -0.79 1.35 3.39
N GLU A 37 -0.32 2.34 2.63
CA GLU A 37 -0.82 2.60 1.27
C GLU A 37 0.34 2.60 0.28
N LEU A 38 0.24 1.80 -0.78
CA LEU A 38 1.12 1.85 -1.94
C LEU A 38 0.37 2.55 -3.08
N LYS A 39 0.64 3.83 -3.28
CA LYS A 39 -0.05 4.66 -4.30
C LYS A 39 0.67 4.60 -5.63
N LYS A 40 -0.10 4.48 -6.72
CA LYS A 40 0.40 4.47 -8.10
C LYS A 40 1.34 3.29 -8.40
N PHE A 41 1.09 2.12 -7.80
CA PHE A 41 1.75 0.89 -8.23
C PHE A 41 1.33 0.59 -9.67
N GLN A 42 2.29 0.32 -10.55
CA GLN A 42 2.03 0.11 -11.97
C GLN A 42 3.11 -0.75 -12.62
N LEU A 43 2.75 -1.35 -13.76
CA LEU A 43 3.65 -2.16 -14.56
C LEU A 43 3.60 -1.68 -16.01
N LEU A 44 4.76 -1.30 -16.55
CA LEU A 44 4.89 -0.85 -17.93
C LEU A 44 5.77 -1.81 -18.73
N TYR A 45 5.44 -1.94 -20.00
CA TYR A 45 6.31 -2.54 -21.01
C TYR A 45 6.62 -1.47 -22.06
N ALA A 46 7.92 -1.22 -22.26
CA ALA A 46 8.39 -0.22 -23.22
C ALA A 46 9.34 -0.84 -24.22
N ASN A 47 9.04 -0.65 -25.50
CA ASN A 47 9.91 -1.00 -26.60
C ASN A 47 11.05 0.02 -26.73
N LYS A 48 11.97 -0.29 -27.65
CA LYS A 48 13.10 0.55 -27.98
C LYS A 48 12.63 1.97 -28.35
N TYR A 49 13.20 2.98 -27.67
CA TYR A 49 12.93 4.41 -27.83
C TYR A 49 11.61 4.93 -27.23
N GLU A 50 10.78 4.08 -26.64
CA GLU A 50 9.58 4.53 -25.93
C GLU A 50 9.96 5.12 -24.56
N ASN A 51 9.37 6.28 -24.24
CA ASN A 51 9.66 7.02 -23.02
C ASN A 51 8.77 6.53 -21.86
N TRP A 52 9.17 5.42 -21.25
CA TRP A 52 8.47 4.86 -20.10
C TRP A 52 8.48 5.81 -18.88
N GLN A 53 9.51 6.67 -18.75
CA GLN A 53 9.62 7.63 -17.65
C GLN A 53 8.53 8.70 -17.70
N ASN A 54 8.11 9.12 -18.90
CA ASN A 54 6.95 9.99 -19.06
C ASN A 54 5.65 9.20 -18.84
N ALA A 55 5.53 8.02 -19.44
CA ALA A 55 4.32 7.20 -19.34
C ALA A 55 3.91 6.86 -17.90
N ARG A 56 4.86 6.56 -17.00
CA ARG A 56 4.60 6.31 -15.57
C ARG A 56 3.98 7.48 -14.80
N GLN A 57 4.03 8.71 -15.35
CA GLN A 57 3.43 9.89 -14.72
C GLN A 57 1.99 10.14 -15.19
N GLN A 58 1.53 9.41 -16.21
CA GLN A 58 0.20 9.54 -16.78
C GLN A 58 -0.75 8.50 -16.19
N GLU A 59 -2.05 8.77 -16.19
CA GLU A 59 -3.05 7.84 -15.66
C GLU A 59 -3.16 6.55 -16.48
N THR A 60 -2.92 6.62 -17.79
CA THR A 60 -2.93 5.46 -18.67
C THR A 60 -2.18 5.77 -19.95
N THR A 61 -1.53 4.77 -20.52
CA THR A 61 -0.85 4.82 -21.82
C THR A 61 -0.87 3.42 -22.43
N ARG A 62 -0.53 3.31 -23.71
CA ARG A 62 -0.35 2.01 -24.36
C ARG A 62 0.77 1.16 -23.75
N LEU A 63 1.73 1.79 -23.08
CA LEU A 63 2.81 1.10 -22.37
C LEU A 63 2.38 0.40 -21.08
N HIS A 64 1.18 0.66 -20.55
CA HIS A 64 0.74 0.05 -19.29
C HIS A 64 0.27 -1.39 -19.53
N LEU A 65 0.95 -2.34 -18.88
CA LEU A 65 0.43 -3.70 -18.69
C LEU A 65 -0.56 -3.72 -17.51
N ILE A 66 -0.23 -2.98 -16.45
CA ILE A 66 -1.10 -2.74 -15.30
C ILE A 66 -1.17 -1.24 -15.11
N LYS A 67 -2.38 -0.67 -15.21
CA LYS A 67 -2.64 0.76 -14.94
C LYS A 67 -2.29 1.11 -13.49
N PRO A 68 -2.02 2.39 -13.16
CA PRO A 68 -1.78 2.81 -11.79
C PRO A 68 -2.90 2.35 -10.85
N ILE A 69 -2.56 1.51 -9.88
CA ILE A 69 -3.45 1.08 -8.81
C ILE A 69 -2.93 1.58 -7.46
N THR A 70 -3.85 1.68 -6.50
CA THR A 70 -3.52 1.93 -5.10
C THR A 70 -3.87 0.71 -4.29
N LEU A 71 -2.90 0.19 -3.54
CA LEU A 71 -3.10 -0.90 -2.59
C LEU A 71 -3.12 -0.30 -1.19
N SER A 72 -4.13 -0.62 -0.40
CA SER A 72 -4.25 -0.16 0.98
C SER A 72 -4.47 -1.35 1.90
N ILE A 73 -3.66 -1.44 2.95
CA ILE A 73 -3.73 -2.49 3.96
C ILE A 73 -3.82 -1.83 5.33
N ASN A 74 -4.77 -2.28 6.15
CA ASN A 74 -4.84 -1.93 7.57
C ASN A 74 -4.28 -3.10 8.37
N LEU A 75 -3.24 -2.83 9.14
CA LEU A 75 -2.61 -3.78 10.06
C LEU A 75 -3.01 -3.38 11.48
N PHE A 76 -3.35 -4.37 12.30
CA PHE A 76 -3.70 -4.17 13.70
C PHE A 76 -2.71 -4.97 14.55
N LYS A 77 -2.03 -4.29 15.47
CA LYS A 77 -1.09 -4.92 16.41
C LYS A 77 -1.70 -4.91 17.81
N CYS A 78 -1.98 -6.08 18.37
CA CYS A 78 -2.34 -6.22 19.79
C CYS A 78 -1.22 -5.66 20.69
N LEU A 79 -1.61 -4.90 21.71
CA LEU A 79 -0.71 -4.37 22.74
C LEU A 79 -0.63 -5.26 23.99
N TYR A 80 -1.58 -6.19 24.17
CA TYR A 80 -1.56 -7.19 25.22
C TYR A 80 -1.39 -8.58 24.61
N LEU A 81 -0.36 -9.31 25.04
CA LEU A 81 -0.06 -10.68 24.61
C LEU A 81 -0.75 -11.74 25.49
N ASP A 82 -1.24 -11.37 26.67
CA ASP A 82 -1.82 -12.30 27.66
C ASP A 82 -3.35 -12.20 27.73
N ASN A 83 -4.03 -12.31 26.60
CA ASN A 83 -5.48 -12.49 26.62
C ASN A 83 -5.79 -13.96 26.30
N ALA A 84 -6.22 -14.73 27.30
CA ALA A 84 -6.59 -16.15 27.19
C ALA A 84 -7.69 -16.44 26.15
N ASN A 85 -8.26 -15.40 25.54
CA ASN A 85 -9.28 -15.46 24.50
C ASN A 85 -8.74 -15.39 23.07
N PHE A 86 -7.42 -15.24 22.86
CA PHE A 86 -6.79 -15.36 21.54
C PHE A 86 -5.90 -16.62 21.53
N PRO A 87 -6.39 -17.76 20.99
CA PRO A 87 -5.55 -18.94 20.86
C PRO A 87 -4.41 -18.67 19.89
N ALA A 88 -3.22 -19.17 20.26
CA ALA A 88 -2.01 -19.14 19.45
C ALA A 88 -2.18 -19.84 18.09
#